data_AF-A0A2T0W0N9-F1
#
_entry.id   AF-A0A2T0W0N9-F1
#
_cell.length_a   1.000
_cell.length_b   1.000
_cell.length_c   1.000
_cell.angle_alpha   90.00
_cell.angle_beta   90.00
_cell.angle_gamma   90.00
#
_symmetry.space_group_name_H-M   'P 1'
#
loop_
_entity.id
_entity.type
_entity.pdbx_description
1 polymer ?
#
loop_
_entity_poly.entity_id
_entity_poly.type
_entity_poly.pdbx_seq_one_letter_code
_entity_poly.pdbx_strand_id
1 'polypeptide(L)'
;MVFVMKLKYVDTLSGGRKRFRRRYPKAVAEVLGESVLQVAMKARDGADLFTEHAKLLSEYETIVAKAKRKASQGGQLTPIEHWREAVAEAEALVRGITGVRSEDEARQVLADDLRHRGADPVLYRAVVEPEADEPAVTMLDAKEMYRKERMGGATGRNQLNRLERVCRRIEGSLGPLNKIALVDLKREQARKLRDDMLAAKKKDGSPLSTATVRRELDMVRAMVSIAIREHDLQGKAHNPFDGLELAKPDAAPENEFDKRDPLPRDVILAMRQRMKSKLREPMLGIIWRLLEGTGCRGAEIVGLRVEDVQLNCK
;
A
#
# COMPACT_ATOMS: atom_id res chain seq x y z
N MET A 1 -2.47 42.03 -35.24
CA MET A 1 -2.54 41.62 -33.81
C MET A 1 -1.92 40.23 -33.72
N VAL A 2 -0.71 40.09 -33.15
CA VAL A 2 -0.02 38.79 -33.08
C VAL A 2 -0.48 38.10 -31.78
N PHE A 3 -1.29 37.05 -31.88
CA PHE A 3 -1.68 36.23 -30.74
C PHE A 3 -0.45 35.43 -30.27
N VAL A 4 0.12 35.81 -29.12
CA VAL A 4 1.17 35.04 -28.46
C VAL A 4 0.49 34.04 -27.51
N MET A 5 0.20 32.84 -28.01
CA MET A 5 -0.26 31.74 -27.15
C MET A 5 0.93 31.14 -26.38
N LYS A 6 0.88 31.18 -25.06
CA LYS A 6 1.91 30.61 -24.19
C LYS A 6 1.73 29.09 -24.11
N LEU A 7 2.63 28.34 -24.76
CA LEU A 7 2.64 26.87 -24.71
C LEU A 7 2.99 26.40 -23.29
N LYS A 8 2.10 25.59 -22.68
CA LYS A 8 2.33 25.01 -21.35
C LYS A 8 3.45 23.97 -21.40
N TYR A 9 4.24 23.88 -20.33
CA TYR A 9 5.31 22.88 -20.16
C TYR A 9 6.46 22.97 -21.17
N VAL A 10 6.65 24.13 -21.80
CA VAL A 10 7.78 24.40 -22.70
C VAL A 10 8.73 25.38 -22.03
N ASP A 11 9.97 24.94 -21.77
CA ASP A 11 11.05 25.81 -21.31
C ASP A 11 11.90 26.27 -22.50
N THR A 12 12.30 27.54 -22.50
CA THR A 12 13.28 28.08 -23.45
C THR A 12 14.69 27.96 -22.86
N LEU A 13 15.59 27.35 -23.60
CA LEU A 13 17.01 27.17 -23.28
C LEU A 13 17.88 28.22 -23.99
N SER A 14 19.17 28.26 -23.64
CA SER A 14 20.15 29.09 -24.32
C SER A 14 20.20 28.78 -25.83
N GLY A 15 20.29 29.83 -26.64
CA GLY A 15 20.33 29.73 -28.10
C GLY A 15 18.97 29.44 -28.76
N GLY A 16 17.85 29.78 -28.11
CA GLY A 16 16.50 29.68 -28.69
C GLY A 16 15.97 28.25 -28.84
N ARG A 17 16.66 27.25 -28.24
CA ARG A 17 16.19 25.86 -28.19
C ARG A 17 15.03 25.75 -27.21
N LYS A 18 14.07 24.88 -27.49
CA LYS A 18 12.92 24.63 -26.63
C LYS A 18 12.99 23.20 -26.10
N ARG A 19 12.53 22.99 -24.86
CA ARG A 19 12.34 21.65 -24.30
C ARG A 19 10.93 21.53 -23.74
N PHE A 20 10.32 20.38 -23.94
CA PHE A 20 9.12 19.99 -23.23
C PHE A 20 9.53 19.35 -21.90
N ARG A 21 8.96 19.83 -20.79
CA ARG A 21 9.24 19.31 -19.45
C ARG A 21 7.97 19.26 -18.61
N ARG A 22 7.50 18.06 -18.28
CA ARG A 22 6.32 17.84 -17.41
C ARG A 22 6.63 16.79 -16.35
N ARG A 23 6.34 17.09 -15.08
CA ARG A 23 6.52 16.16 -13.96
C ARG A 23 5.42 15.11 -13.97
N TYR A 24 5.78 13.85 -13.74
CA TYR A 24 4.82 12.77 -13.56
C TYR A 24 4.13 12.87 -12.19
N PRO A 25 2.85 12.44 -12.08
CA PRO A 25 2.22 12.19 -10.78
C PRO A 25 3.05 11.20 -9.95
N LYS A 26 3.02 11.33 -8.62
CA LYS A 26 3.88 10.53 -7.73
C LYS A 26 3.72 9.02 -7.93
N ALA A 27 2.47 8.54 -8.01
CA ALA A 27 2.16 7.13 -8.27
C ALA A 27 2.72 6.64 -9.61
N VAL A 28 2.70 7.49 -10.64
CA VAL A 28 3.24 7.18 -11.97
C VAL A 28 4.76 7.18 -11.97
N ALA A 29 5.38 8.13 -11.25
CA ALA A 29 6.83 8.21 -11.12
C ALA A 29 7.41 6.97 -10.43
N GLU A 30 6.74 6.44 -9.42
CA GLU A 30 7.15 5.19 -8.74
C GLU A 30 7.07 3.98 -9.68
N VAL A 31 6.09 3.93 -10.58
CA VAL A 31 5.94 2.83 -11.56
C VAL A 31 6.96 2.93 -12.70
N LEU A 32 7.27 4.15 -13.15
CA LEU A 32 8.17 4.39 -14.29
C LEU A 32 9.65 4.47 -13.87
N GLY A 33 9.94 4.77 -12.59
CA GLY A 33 11.31 4.99 -12.11
C GLY A 33 11.89 6.37 -12.45
N GLU A 34 11.11 7.22 -13.12
CA GLU A 34 11.48 8.58 -13.51
C GLU A 34 10.42 9.57 -13.02
N SER A 35 10.84 10.77 -12.60
CA SER A 35 9.92 11.78 -12.04
C SER A 35 9.45 12.83 -13.06
N VAL A 36 10.10 12.93 -14.22
CA VAL A 36 9.85 13.99 -15.21
C VAL A 36 10.03 13.46 -16.62
N LEU A 37 9.07 13.71 -17.51
CA LEU A 37 9.30 13.60 -18.94
C LEU A 37 10.01 14.85 -19.44
N GLN A 38 11.20 14.68 -20.00
CA GLN A 38 11.98 15.77 -20.59
C GLN A 38 12.41 15.43 -22.01
N VAL A 39 11.95 16.20 -22.99
CA VAL A 39 12.28 16.01 -24.41
C VAL A 39 12.70 17.34 -25.03
N ALA A 40 13.81 17.35 -25.76
CA ALA A 40 14.24 18.51 -26.53
C ALA A 40 13.37 18.63 -27.79
N MET A 41 12.79 19.81 -28.01
CA MET A 41 11.96 20.06 -29.19
C MET A 41 12.85 20.44 -30.38
N LYS A 42 12.50 19.95 -31.56
CA LYS A 42 13.21 20.22 -32.81
C LYS A 42 12.81 21.55 -33.42
N ALA A 43 11.51 21.86 -33.40
CA ALA A 43 10.98 23.13 -33.87
C ALA A 43 11.27 24.26 -32.87
N ARG A 44 11.55 25.46 -33.39
CA ARG A 44 11.86 26.65 -32.57
C ARG A 44 10.70 27.63 -32.51
N ASP A 45 9.86 27.66 -33.54
CA ASP A 45 8.80 28.63 -33.77
C ASP A 45 7.80 28.14 -34.83
N GLY A 46 6.71 28.88 -35.03
CA GLY A 46 5.71 28.60 -36.06
C GLY A 46 4.80 27.41 -35.75
N ALA A 47 4.04 26.98 -36.76
CA ALA A 47 3.06 25.90 -36.67
C ALA A 47 3.68 24.54 -36.30
N ASP A 48 4.91 24.28 -36.73
CA ASP A 48 5.62 23.03 -36.44
C ASP A 48 5.87 22.84 -34.94
N LEU A 49 6.12 23.94 -34.22
CA LEU A 49 6.26 23.90 -32.76
C LEU A 49 4.95 23.48 -32.08
N PHE A 50 3.80 23.93 -32.58
CA PHE A 50 2.50 23.54 -32.04
C PHE A 50 2.20 22.07 -32.31
N THR A 51 2.50 21.59 -33.52
CA THR A 51 2.31 20.18 -33.89
C THR A 51 3.22 19.26 -33.05
N GLU A 52 4.49 19.63 -32.86
CA GLU A 52 5.42 18.88 -32.02
C GLU A 52 5.01 18.92 -30.54
N HIS A 53 4.54 20.07 -30.04
CA HIS A 53 4.02 20.21 -28.68
C HIS A 53 2.78 19.34 -28.43
N ALA A 54 1.82 19.37 -29.35
CA ALA A 54 0.61 18.54 -29.27
C ALA A 54 0.97 17.04 -29.28
N LYS A 55 1.93 16.64 -30.12
CA LYS A 55 2.44 15.27 -30.16
C LYS A 55 3.07 14.87 -28.82
N LEU A 56 3.97 15.68 -28.26
CA LEU A 56 4.62 15.39 -26.98
C LEU A 56 3.62 15.35 -25.80
N LEU A 57 2.57 16.18 -25.84
CA LEU A 57 1.48 16.10 -24.87
C LEU A 57 0.71 14.78 -24.98
N SER A 58 0.36 14.35 -26.19
CA SER A 58 -0.35 13.08 -26.41
C SER A 58 0.49 11.86 -25.98
N GLU A 59 1.81 11.91 -26.23
CA GLU A 59 2.75 10.87 -25.79
C GLU A 59 2.84 10.83 -24.26
N TYR A 60 2.96 11.99 -23.62
CA TYR A 60 2.94 12.10 -22.15
C TYR A 60 1.66 11.51 -21.57
N GLU A 61 0.50 11.87 -22.11
CA GLU A 61 -0.81 11.40 -21.62
C GLU A 61 -0.96 9.89 -21.82
N THR A 62 -0.48 9.36 -22.94
CA THR A 62 -0.46 7.91 -23.20
C THR A 62 0.42 7.18 -22.19
N ILE A 63 1.61 7.71 -21.88
CA ILE A 63 2.53 7.13 -20.89
C ILE A 63 1.89 7.15 -19.50
N VAL A 64 1.31 8.28 -19.10
CA VAL A 64 0.63 8.44 -17.82
C VAL A 64 -0.57 7.51 -17.71
N ALA A 65 -1.41 7.42 -18.75
CA ALA A 65 -2.56 6.53 -18.75
C ALA A 65 -2.15 5.07 -18.64
N LYS A 66 -1.12 4.63 -19.38
CA LYS A 66 -0.57 3.27 -19.27
C LYS A 66 0.00 3.00 -17.88
N ALA A 67 0.73 3.95 -17.31
CA ALA A 67 1.31 3.83 -15.98
C ALA A 67 0.25 3.84 -14.87
N LYS A 68 -0.77 4.71 -14.93
CA LYS A 68 -1.92 4.73 -14.01
C LYS A 68 -2.70 3.41 -14.09
N ARG A 69 -2.96 2.88 -15.30
CA ARG A 69 -3.57 1.54 -15.48
C ARG A 69 -2.72 0.44 -14.85
N LYS A 70 -1.40 0.46 -15.07
CA LYS A 70 -0.47 -0.51 -14.46
C LYS A 70 -0.42 -0.38 -12.93
N ALA A 71 -0.45 0.83 -12.40
CA ALA A 71 -0.47 1.10 -10.96
C ALA A 71 -1.78 0.61 -10.32
N SER A 72 -2.92 0.90 -10.94
CA SER A 72 -4.25 0.43 -10.49
C SER A 72 -4.38 -1.09 -10.57
N GLN A 73 -3.90 -1.71 -11.66
CA GLN A 73 -3.88 -3.17 -11.81
C GLN A 73 -2.89 -3.84 -10.84
N GLY A 74 -1.77 -3.18 -10.55
CA GLY A 74 -0.74 -3.63 -9.61
C GLY A 74 -1.07 -3.33 -8.14
N GLY A 75 -2.21 -2.71 -7.85
CA GLY A 75 -2.64 -2.35 -6.49
C GLY A 75 -1.80 -1.26 -5.81
N GLN A 76 -1.06 -0.46 -6.59
CA GLN A 76 -0.28 0.69 -6.09
C GLN A 76 -1.11 1.98 -6.00
N LEU A 77 -2.21 2.06 -6.76
CA LEU A 77 -3.16 3.17 -6.71
C LEU A 77 -4.54 2.61 -6.43
N THR A 78 -5.19 3.09 -5.37
CA THR A 78 -6.53 2.61 -5.03
C THR A 78 -7.57 3.20 -5.98
N PRO A 79 -8.71 2.53 -6.22
CA PRO A 79 -9.75 3.05 -7.12
C PRO A 79 -10.29 4.42 -6.70
N ILE A 80 -10.45 4.67 -5.40
CA ILE A 80 -10.91 5.96 -4.87
C ILE A 80 -9.83 7.04 -5.01
N GLU A 81 -8.58 6.73 -4.65
CA GLU A 81 -7.48 7.69 -4.80
C GLU A 81 -7.34 8.08 -6.29
N HIS A 82 -7.46 7.11 -7.21
CA HIS A 82 -7.43 7.36 -8.64
C HIS A 82 -8.58 8.27 -9.12
N TRP A 83 -9.80 8.04 -8.64
CA TRP A 83 -10.95 8.89 -8.95
C TRP A 83 -10.78 10.31 -8.42
N ARG A 84 -10.37 10.48 -7.17
CA ARG A 84 -10.17 11.81 -6.56
C ARG A 84 -9.06 12.60 -7.26
N GLU A 85 -7.95 11.95 -7.62
CA GLU A 85 -6.92 12.58 -8.43
C GLU A 85 -7.45 12.99 -9.82
N ALA A 86 -8.28 12.14 -10.44
CA ALA A 86 -8.88 12.42 -11.73
C ALA A 86 -9.87 13.59 -11.68
N VAL A 87 -10.70 13.70 -10.64
CA VAL A 87 -11.62 14.83 -10.43
C VAL A 87 -10.85 16.14 -10.23
N ALA A 88 -9.83 16.14 -9.37
CA ALA A 88 -8.99 17.33 -9.16
C ALA A 88 -8.25 17.75 -10.45
N GLU A 89 -7.77 16.79 -11.23
CA GLU A 89 -7.15 17.04 -12.54
C GLU A 89 -8.18 17.59 -13.55
N ALA A 90 -9.39 17.02 -13.59
CA ALA A 90 -10.48 17.50 -14.45
C ALA A 90 -10.85 18.96 -14.13
N GLU A 91 -11.06 19.30 -12.86
CA GLU A 91 -11.37 20.68 -12.43
C GLU A 91 -10.26 21.68 -12.75
N ALA A 92 -8.99 21.26 -12.63
CA ALA A 92 -7.85 22.10 -12.97
C ALA A 92 -7.76 22.34 -14.49
N LEU A 93 -8.11 21.32 -15.29
CA LEU A 93 -8.15 21.43 -16.76
C LEU A 93 -9.29 22.33 -17.20
N VAL A 94 -10.51 22.15 -16.68
CA VAL A 94 -11.69 22.97 -17.00
C VAL A 94 -11.44 24.45 -16.68
N ARG A 95 -10.92 24.76 -15.49
CA ARG A 95 -10.54 26.15 -15.11
C ARG A 95 -9.45 26.76 -16.02
N GLY A 96 -8.65 25.91 -16.65
CA GLY A 96 -7.58 26.33 -17.55
C GLY A 96 -8.03 26.63 -18.98
N ILE A 97 -9.29 26.36 -19.32
CA ILE A 97 -9.86 26.64 -20.64
C ILE A 97 -10.41 28.07 -20.64
N THR A 98 -10.00 28.86 -21.62
CA THR A 98 -10.43 30.24 -21.81
C THR A 98 -11.14 30.41 -23.15
N GLY A 99 -12.09 31.35 -23.24
CA GLY A 99 -12.79 31.67 -24.49
C GLY A 99 -14.07 30.87 -24.78
N VAL A 100 -14.55 30.09 -23.81
CA VAL A 100 -15.82 29.33 -23.86
C VAL A 100 -16.93 30.10 -23.16
N ARG A 101 -18.18 29.89 -23.58
CA ARG A 101 -19.36 30.65 -23.11
C ARG A 101 -19.93 30.09 -21.81
N SER A 102 -19.63 28.83 -21.50
CA SER A 102 -20.09 28.15 -20.27
C SER A 102 -19.09 27.09 -19.82
N GLU A 103 -19.19 26.68 -18.56
CA GLU A 103 -18.39 25.57 -18.02
C GLU A 103 -18.74 24.23 -18.69
N ASP A 104 -20.01 24.02 -19.06
CA ASP A 104 -20.45 22.82 -19.78
C ASP A 104 -19.79 22.71 -21.16
N GLU A 105 -19.67 23.84 -21.87
CA GLU A 105 -18.96 23.91 -23.14
C GLU A 105 -17.45 23.63 -22.95
N ALA A 106 -16.86 24.14 -21.86
CA ALA A 106 -15.47 23.86 -21.50
C ALA A 106 -15.25 22.35 -21.25
N ARG A 107 -16.18 21.70 -20.52
CA ARG A 107 -16.16 20.26 -20.24
C ARG A 107 -16.35 19.43 -21.50
N GLN A 108 -17.25 19.82 -22.39
CA GLN A 108 -17.49 19.10 -23.65
C GLN A 108 -16.27 19.15 -24.57
N VAL A 109 -15.67 20.34 -24.74
CA VAL A 109 -14.42 20.52 -25.51
C VAL A 109 -13.30 19.68 -24.91
N LEU A 110 -13.17 19.67 -23.58
CA LEU A 110 -12.17 18.85 -22.90
C LEU A 110 -12.42 17.35 -23.06
N ALA A 111 -13.68 16.91 -23.00
CA ALA A 111 -14.05 15.51 -23.14
C ALA A 111 -13.72 14.99 -24.55
N ASP A 112 -14.06 15.74 -25.59
CA ASP A 112 -13.76 15.37 -26.98
C ASP A 112 -12.25 15.27 -27.24
N ASP A 113 -11.50 16.20 -26.67
CA ASP A 113 -10.04 16.24 -26.75
C ASP A 113 -9.37 15.07 -25.99
N LEU A 114 -9.81 14.79 -24.76
CA LEU A 114 -9.34 13.63 -23.98
C LEU A 114 -9.64 12.31 -24.68
N ARG A 115 -10.81 12.19 -25.31
CA ARG A 115 -11.20 11.01 -26.10
C ARG A 115 -10.31 10.86 -27.32
N HIS A 116 -10.03 11.95 -28.04
CA HIS A 116 -9.16 11.94 -29.22
C HIS A 116 -7.73 11.49 -28.88
N ARG A 117 -7.20 11.94 -27.73
CA ARG A 117 -5.84 11.59 -27.28
C ARG A 117 -5.73 10.23 -26.60
N GLY A 118 -6.84 9.52 -26.41
CA GLY A 118 -6.84 8.23 -25.71
C GLY A 118 -6.41 8.34 -24.24
N ALA A 119 -6.83 9.42 -23.58
CA ALA A 119 -6.48 9.71 -22.20
C ALA A 119 -7.02 8.64 -21.22
N ASP A 120 -6.70 8.83 -19.94
CA ASP A 120 -7.13 7.94 -18.87
C ASP A 120 -8.67 7.87 -18.78
N PRO A 121 -9.31 6.67 -18.85
CA PRO A 121 -10.76 6.54 -18.83
C PRO A 121 -11.42 7.12 -17.57
N VAL A 122 -10.71 7.10 -16.44
CA VAL A 122 -11.20 7.65 -15.17
C VAL A 122 -11.22 9.18 -15.22
N LEU A 123 -10.20 9.80 -15.82
CA LEU A 123 -10.16 11.25 -16.07
C LEU A 123 -11.24 11.69 -17.05
N TYR A 124 -11.44 10.93 -18.13
CA TYR A 124 -12.52 11.20 -19.07
C TYR A 124 -13.88 11.19 -18.38
N ARG A 125 -14.15 10.16 -17.56
CA ARG A 125 -15.39 10.07 -16.80
C ARG A 125 -15.55 11.25 -15.82
N ALA A 126 -14.50 11.66 -15.11
CA ALA A 126 -14.54 12.79 -14.20
C ALA A 126 -14.83 14.14 -14.89
N VAL A 127 -14.47 14.29 -16.16
CA VAL A 127 -14.79 15.50 -16.95
C VAL A 127 -16.26 15.50 -17.40
N VAL A 128 -16.74 14.36 -17.89
CA VAL A 128 -18.10 14.20 -18.45
C VAL A 128 -19.16 14.16 -17.35
N GLU A 129 -18.88 13.47 -16.26
CA GLU A 129 -19.79 13.26 -15.13
C GLU A 129 -19.09 13.68 -13.82
N PRO A 130 -18.93 14.99 -13.56
CA PRO A 130 -18.29 15.47 -12.33
C PRO A 130 -19.07 15.09 -11.07
N GLU A 131 -20.39 14.96 -11.18
CA GLU A 131 -21.29 14.58 -10.08
C GLU A 131 -21.46 13.06 -9.96
N ALA A 132 -20.71 12.26 -10.73
CA ALA A 132 -20.76 10.81 -10.58
C ALA A 132 -20.32 10.39 -9.18
N ASP A 133 -21.03 9.41 -8.61
CA ASP A 133 -20.70 8.83 -7.32
C ASP A 133 -19.25 8.31 -7.29
N GLU A 134 -18.57 8.57 -6.17
CA GLU A 134 -17.24 8.02 -5.93
C GLU A 134 -17.26 6.49 -6.06
N PRO A 135 -16.20 5.86 -6.60
CA PRO A 135 -16.08 4.41 -6.60
C PRO A 135 -16.26 3.85 -5.19
N ALA A 136 -16.87 2.67 -5.09
CA ALA A 136 -17.03 2.01 -3.79
C ALA A 136 -15.66 1.76 -3.13
N VAL A 137 -15.60 2.00 -1.82
CA VAL A 137 -14.39 1.75 -1.02
C VAL A 137 -14.06 0.27 -1.07
N THR A 138 -12.80 -0.05 -1.39
CA THR A 138 -12.35 -1.42 -1.62
C THR A 138 -11.47 -1.96 -0.49
N MET A 139 -11.20 -3.27 -0.51
CA MET A 139 -10.22 -3.89 0.39
C MET A 139 -8.80 -3.36 0.19
N LEU A 140 -8.48 -2.84 -1.00
CA LEU A 140 -7.19 -2.19 -1.25
C LEU A 140 -7.09 -0.86 -0.51
N ASP A 141 -8.17 -0.07 -0.49
CA ASP A 141 -8.25 1.15 0.32
C ASP A 141 -8.07 0.82 1.80
N ALA A 142 -8.71 -0.25 2.28
CA ALA A 142 -8.58 -0.71 3.65
C ALA A 142 -7.14 -1.10 4.01
N LYS A 143 -6.42 -1.79 3.11
CA LYS A 143 -5.00 -2.13 3.27
C LYS A 143 -4.14 -0.89 3.43
N GLU A 144 -4.29 0.06 2.52
CA GLU A 144 -3.48 1.28 2.50
C GLU A 144 -3.74 2.18 3.71
N MET A 145 -5.01 2.28 4.12
CA MET A 145 -5.40 2.98 5.34
C MET A 145 -4.83 2.31 6.59
N TYR A 146 -4.96 0.99 6.72
CA TYR A 146 -4.38 0.25 7.85
C TYR A 146 -2.86 0.43 7.91
N ARG A 147 -2.18 0.43 6.76
CA ARG A 147 -0.74 0.68 6.67
C ARG A 147 -0.39 2.09 7.16
N LYS A 148 -1.11 3.12 6.71
CA LYS A 148 -0.86 4.52 7.12
C LYS A 148 -1.10 4.70 8.62
N GLU A 149 -2.26 4.28 9.12
CA GLU A 149 -2.72 4.53 10.50
C GLU A 149 -2.03 3.66 11.56
N ARG A 150 -1.87 2.35 11.30
CA ARG A 150 -1.33 1.41 12.31
C ARG A 150 0.16 1.15 12.19
N MET A 151 0.75 1.45 11.03
CA MET A 151 2.12 1.05 10.71
C MET A 151 3.02 2.24 10.36
N GLY A 152 2.47 3.44 10.13
CA GLY A 152 3.23 4.65 9.81
C GLY A 152 4.25 5.09 10.87
N GLY A 153 4.12 4.61 12.11
CA GLY A 153 5.07 4.85 13.20
C GLY A 153 5.86 3.64 13.69
N ALA A 154 5.61 2.43 13.16
CA ALA A 154 6.19 1.18 13.67
C ALA A 154 7.23 0.60 12.70
N THR A 155 8.51 0.63 13.07
CA THR A 155 9.67 0.07 12.35
C THR A 155 9.74 -1.47 12.38
N GLY A 156 8.59 -2.14 12.33
CA GLY A 156 8.52 -3.60 12.35
C GLY A 156 8.44 -4.20 10.95
N ARG A 157 9.60 -4.48 10.30
CA ARG A 157 9.68 -5.21 9.00
C ARG A 157 8.81 -6.48 9.00
N ASN A 158 8.67 -7.13 10.16
CA ASN A 158 7.87 -8.32 10.38
C ASN A 158 6.36 -8.11 10.28
N GLN A 159 5.85 -6.96 10.72
CA GLN A 159 4.42 -6.67 10.64
C GLN A 159 4.00 -6.33 9.20
N LEU A 160 4.82 -5.60 8.45
CA LEU A 160 4.57 -5.33 7.01
C LEU A 160 4.55 -6.65 6.22
N ASN A 161 5.51 -7.53 6.46
CA ASN A 161 5.55 -8.86 5.86
C ASN A 161 4.33 -9.71 6.23
N ARG A 162 3.74 -9.49 7.41
CA ARG A 162 2.50 -10.15 7.82
C ARG A 162 1.30 -9.58 7.06
N LEU A 163 1.18 -8.25 6.98
CA LEU A 163 0.11 -7.59 6.21
C LEU A 163 0.11 -8.05 4.75
N GLU A 164 1.26 -8.05 4.09
CA GLU A 164 1.38 -8.51 2.71
C GLU A 164 1.01 -9.99 2.55
N ARG A 165 1.40 -10.84 3.52
CA ARG A 165 1.01 -12.25 3.51
C ARG A 165 -0.50 -12.43 3.65
N VAL A 166 -1.13 -11.68 4.54
CA VAL A 166 -2.59 -11.70 4.74
C VAL A 166 -3.30 -11.24 3.47
N CYS A 167 -2.82 -10.15 2.86
CA CYS A 167 -3.34 -9.64 1.59
C CYS A 167 -3.31 -10.72 0.48
N ARG A 168 -2.17 -11.41 0.31
CA ARG A 168 -2.07 -12.50 -0.67
C ARG A 168 -3.03 -13.66 -0.42
N ARG A 169 -3.32 -13.98 0.85
CA ARG A 169 -4.32 -15.00 1.18
C ARG A 169 -5.74 -14.55 0.82
N ILE A 170 -6.05 -13.29 1.11
CA ILE A 170 -7.33 -12.68 0.69
C ILE A 170 -7.45 -12.75 -0.83
N GLU A 171 -6.40 -12.36 -1.56
CA GLU A 171 -6.38 -12.40 -3.03
C GLU A 171 -6.59 -13.81 -3.58
N GLY A 172 -5.98 -14.81 -2.96
CA GLY A 172 -6.16 -16.22 -3.33
C GLY A 172 -7.56 -16.76 -3.07
N SER A 173 -8.27 -16.26 -2.06
CA SER A 173 -9.60 -16.77 -1.64
C SER A 173 -10.76 -15.98 -2.25
N LEU A 174 -10.66 -14.65 -2.23
CA LEU A 174 -11.75 -13.72 -2.56
C LEU A 174 -11.51 -12.95 -3.87
N GLY A 175 -10.29 -12.99 -4.41
CA GLY A 175 -9.90 -12.29 -5.63
C GLY A 175 -9.19 -10.95 -5.38
N PRO A 176 -8.87 -10.20 -6.44
CA PRO A 176 -8.05 -8.98 -6.36
C PRO A 176 -8.62 -7.93 -5.39
N LEU A 177 -7.77 -7.36 -4.52
CA LEU A 177 -8.21 -6.42 -3.47
C LEU A 177 -8.89 -5.16 -4.01
N ASN A 178 -8.48 -4.70 -5.20
CA ASN A 178 -9.04 -3.53 -5.87
C ASN A 178 -10.45 -3.74 -6.45
N LYS A 179 -10.98 -4.97 -6.44
CA LYS A 179 -12.32 -5.31 -6.92
C LYS A 179 -13.30 -5.66 -5.80
N ILE A 180 -12.80 -5.88 -4.59
CA ILE A 180 -13.63 -6.27 -3.46
C ILE A 180 -14.10 -5.00 -2.76
N ALA A 181 -15.32 -4.57 -3.03
CA ALA A 181 -15.94 -3.46 -2.33
C ALA A 181 -16.30 -3.85 -0.89
N LEU A 182 -16.05 -2.95 0.07
CA LEU A 182 -16.33 -3.18 1.50
C LEU A 182 -17.83 -3.27 1.79
N VAL A 183 -18.67 -2.61 0.99
CA VAL A 183 -20.13 -2.67 1.10
C VAL A 183 -20.69 -4.03 0.70
N ASP A 184 -20.01 -4.74 -0.21
CA ASP A 184 -20.44 -6.05 -0.72
C ASP A 184 -19.88 -7.22 0.11
N LEU A 185 -19.11 -6.91 1.15
CA LEU A 185 -18.47 -7.91 2.00
C LEU A 185 -19.51 -8.64 2.86
N LYS A 186 -19.72 -9.92 2.55
CA LYS A 186 -20.67 -10.79 3.25
C LYS A 186 -19.99 -11.73 4.24
N ARG A 187 -20.76 -12.17 5.25
CA ARG A 187 -20.33 -13.16 6.25
C ARG A 187 -19.87 -14.48 5.60
N GLU A 188 -20.45 -14.86 4.46
CA GLU A 188 -20.04 -16.04 3.70
C GLU A 188 -18.61 -15.93 3.17
N GLN A 189 -18.21 -14.77 2.66
CA GLN A 189 -16.83 -14.52 2.20
C GLN A 189 -15.85 -14.57 3.38
N ALA A 190 -16.24 -14.05 4.54
CA ALA A 190 -15.42 -14.16 5.75
C ALA A 190 -15.24 -15.61 6.21
N ARG A 191 -16.30 -16.43 6.16
CA ARG A 191 -16.22 -17.88 6.43
C ARG A 191 -15.34 -18.60 5.41
N LYS A 192 -15.49 -18.29 4.12
CA LYS A 192 -14.65 -18.84 3.05
C LYS A 192 -13.17 -18.55 3.29
N LEU A 193 -12.82 -17.29 3.58
CA LEU A 193 -11.43 -16.92 3.89
C LEU A 193 -10.90 -17.70 5.10
N ARG A 194 -11.69 -17.81 6.18
CA ARG A 194 -11.31 -18.58 7.37
C ARG A 194 -11.04 -20.05 7.03
N ASP A 195 -11.93 -20.67 6.26
CA ASP A 195 -11.86 -22.09 5.94
C ASP A 195 -10.67 -22.37 5.00
N ASP A 196 -10.43 -21.49 4.01
CA ASP A 196 -9.25 -21.55 3.14
C ASP A 196 -7.94 -21.37 3.93
N MET A 197 -7.93 -20.48 4.93
CA MET A 197 -6.77 -20.28 5.81
C MET A 197 -6.48 -21.48 6.72
N LEU A 198 -7.52 -22.18 7.18
CA LEU A 198 -7.38 -23.42 7.95
C LEU A 198 -6.93 -24.59 7.07
N ALA A 199 -7.38 -24.64 5.81
CA ALA A 199 -6.95 -25.64 4.83
C ALA A 199 -5.53 -25.38 4.28
N ALA A 200 -5.03 -24.15 4.39
CA ALA A 200 -3.72 -23.77 3.88
C ALA A 200 -2.58 -24.53 4.58
N LYS A 201 -1.74 -25.18 3.77
CA LYS A 201 -0.52 -25.87 4.22
C LYS A 201 0.69 -24.95 4.14
N LYS A 202 1.61 -25.10 5.08
CA LYS A 202 2.95 -24.49 5.03
C LYS A 202 3.82 -25.21 4.00
N LYS A 203 5.00 -24.66 3.71
CA LYS A 203 5.98 -25.27 2.78
C LYS A 203 6.38 -26.70 3.21
N ASP A 204 6.37 -26.90 4.51
CA ASP A 204 6.66 -28.10 5.28
C ASP A 204 5.46 -29.07 5.36
N GLY A 205 4.38 -28.83 4.60
CA GLY A 205 3.22 -29.70 4.50
C GLY A 205 2.27 -29.68 5.69
N SER A 206 2.70 -29.11 6.83
CA SER A 206 1.89 -28.94 8.03
C SER A 206 0.78 -27.89 7.84
N PRO A 207 -0.41 -28.08 8.44
CA PRO A 207 -1.46 -27.07 8.41
C PRO A 207 -1.07 -25.82 9.19
N LEU A 208 -1.70 -24.69 8.86
CA LEU A 208 -1.54 -23.46 9.63
C LEU A 208 -2.15 -23.66 11.04
N SER A 209 -1.46 -23.18 12.09
CA SER A 209 -2.01 -23.31 13.44
C SER A 209 -3.21 -22.38 13.61
N THR A 210 -4.20 -22.81 14.39
CA THR A 210 -5.41 -22.02 14.69
C THR A 210 -5.07 -20.67 15.32
N ALA A 211 -4.00 -20.60 16.12
CA ALA A 211 -3.49 -19.35 16.69
C ALA A 211 -2.94 -18.39 15.61
N THR A 212 -2.26 -18.91 14.59
CA THR A 212 -1.80 -18.07 13.46
C THR A 212 -2.98 -17.59 12.64
N VAL A 213 -3.95 -18.46 12.33
CA VAL A 213 -5.18 -18.07 11.63
C VAL A 213 -5.92 -16.98 12.39
N ARG A 214 -6.05 -17.11 13.72
CA ARG A 214 -6.65 -16.08 14.59
C ARG A 214 -5.95 -14.74 14.46
N ARG A 215 -4.63 -14.70 14.66
CA ARG A 215 -3.83 -13.47 14.57
C ARG A 215 -3.93 -12.80 13.19
N GLU A 216 -4.00 -13.60 12.12
CA GLU A 216 -4.15 -13.09 10.76
C GLU A 216 -5.58 -12.58 10.50
N LEU A 217 -6.63 -13.29 10.95
CA LEU A 217 -8.02 -12.83 10.84
C LEU A 217 -8.30 -11.59 11.69
N ASP A 218 -7.70 -11.46 12.86
CA ASP A 218 -7.80 -10.26 13.71
C ASP A 218 -7.21 -9.03 12.99
N MET A 219 -6.16 -9.22 12.19
CA MET A 219 -5.60 -8.17 11.32
C MET A 219 -6.58 -7.79 10.21
N VAL A 220 -7.20 -8.78 9.54
CA VAL A 220 -8.24 -8.51 8.51
C VAL A 220 -9.41 -7.76 9.12
N ARG A 221 -9.88 -8.21 10.29
CA ARG A 221 -10.95 -7.57 11.05
C ARG A 221 -10.60 -6.11 11.35
N ALA A 222 -9.42 -5.85 11.90
CA ALA A 222 -8.97 -4.49 12.21
C ALA A 222 -8.86 -3.61 10.96
N MET A 223 -8.33 -4.15 9.86
CA MET A 223 -8.20 -3.47 8.57
C MET A 223 -9.57 -3.02 8.03
N VAL A 224 -10.57 -3.92 8.02
CA VAL A 224 -11.93 -3.60 7.57
C VAL A 224 -12.63 -2.63 8.52
N SER A 225 -12.51 -2.82 9.84
CA SER A 225 -13.15 -1.93 10.82
C SER A 225 -12.61 -0.49 10.76
N ILE A 226 -11.30 -0.32 10.55
CA ILE A 226 -10.71 1.01 10.38
C ILE A 226 -11.26 1.66 9.11
N ALA A 227 -11.25 0.93 7.99
CA ALA A 227 -11.77 1.45 6.73
C ALA A 227 -13.25 1.83 6.80
N ILE A 228 -14.09 1.03 7.46
CA ILE A 228 -15.51 1.36 7.65
C ILE A 228 -15.69 2.64 8.48
N ARG A 229 -14.84 2.87 9.49
CA ARG A 229 -14.92 4.07 10.33
C ARG A 229 -14.44 5.32 9.59
N GLU A 230 -13.26 5.28 9.00
CA GLU A 230 -12.63 6.47 8.42
C GLU A 230 -13.22 6.87 7.06
N HIS A 231 -13.90 5.95 6.37
CA HIS A 231 -14.65 6.26 5.13
C HIS A 231 -16.15 6.45 5.38
N ASP A 232 -16.58 6.63 6.63
CA ASP A 232 -17.99 6.89 7.00
C ASP A 232 -18.97 5.84 6.43
N LEU A 233 -18.55 4.59 6.35
CA LEU A 233 -19.38 3.48 5.86
C LEU A 233 -20.25 2.86 6.96
N GLN A 234 -20.26 3.44 8.16
CA GLN A 234 -21.08 2.95 9.27
C GLN A 234 -22.57 2.94 8.87
N GLY A 235 -23.24 1.80 9.05
CA GLY A 235 -24.62 1.60 8.62
C GLY A 235 -24.80 1.24 7.15
N LYS A 236 -23.81 1.49 6.28
CA LYS A 236 -23.80 1.07 4.87
C LYS A 236 -23.04 -0.24 4.65
N ALA A 237 -21.94 -0.42 5.37
CA ALA A 237 -21.13 -1.63 5.38
C ALA A 237 -21.05 -2.20 6.81
N HIS A 238 -21.08 -3.52 6.91
CA HIS A 238 -20.82 -4.23 8.16
C HIS A 238 -19.51 -5.00 8.01
N ASN A 239 -18.71 -5.11 9.09
CA ASN A 239 -17.51 -5.92 9.06
C ASN A 239 -17.87 -7.41 9.18
N PRO A 240 -17.80 -8.22 8.11
CA PRO A 240 -18.20 -9.62 8.17
C PRO A 240 -17.23 -10.49 8.99
N PHE A 241 -16.09 -9.95 9.42
CA PHE A 241 -15.10 -10.64 10.26
C PHE A 241 -15.36 -10.42 11.76
N ASP A 242 -16.25 -9.50 12.15
CA ASP A 242 -16.60 -9.27 13.56
C ASP A 242 -17.27 -10.49 14.18
N GLY A 243 -16.75 -10.98 15.30
CA GLY A 243 -17.28 -12.18 15.98
C GLY A 243 -17.17 -13.45 15.14
N LEU A 244 -16.23 -13.54 14.19
CA LEU A 244 -16.00 -14.77 13.43
C LEU A 244 -15.32 -15.81 14.31
N GLU A 245 -16.07 -16.83 14.70
CA GLU A 245 -15.53 -17.91 15.51
C GLU A 245 -14.60 -18.82 14.71
N LEU A 246 -13.42 -19.05 15.29
CA LEU A 246 -12.53 -20.15 14.94
C LEU A 246 -12.87 -21.28 15.88
N ALA A 247 -13.41 -22.37 15.35
CA ALA A 247 -13.81 -23.53 16.14
C ALA A 247 -12.70 -23.90 17.14
N LYS A 248 -13.03 -23.76 18.42
CA LYS A 248 -12.39 -24.40 19.55
C LYS A 248 -13.55 -24.96 20.37
N PRO A 249 -13.86 -26.26 20.30
CA PRO A 249 -14.92 -26.79 21.14
C PRO A 249 -14.60 -26.56 22.63
N ASP A 250 -13.36 -26.76 23.10
CA ASP A 250 -13.09 -26.77 24.56
C ASP A 250 -11.64 -26.43 24.96
N ALA A 251 -10.99 -25.45 24.31
CA ALA A 251 -9.63 -25.07 24.72
C ALA A 251 -9.56 -23.61 25.15
N ALA A 252 -9.16 -23.39 26.41
CA ALA A 252 -8.82 -22.10 26.98
C ALA A 252 -7.94 -21.27 26.00
N PRO A 253 -7.93 -19.93 26.11
CA PRO A 253 -6.98 -19.10 25.38
C PRO A 253 -5.56 -19.43 25.87
N GLU A 254 -4.94 -20.46 25.30
CA GLU A 254 -3.54 -20.79 25.51
C GLU A 254 -2.69 -19.63 24.99
N ASN A 255 -2.08 -18.88 25.90
CA ASN A 255 -1.01 -17.98 25.55
C ASN A 255 0.20 -18.79 25.07
N GLU A 256 1.07 -18.15 24.28
CA GLU A 256 2.30 -18.81 23.80
C GLU A 256 3.24 -19.22 24.95
N PHE A 257 3.08 -18.58 26.11
CA PHE A 257 3.70 -18.96 27.38
C PHE A 257 3.15 -20.28 27.93
N ASP A 258 1.84 -20.52 27.82
CA ASP A 258 1.18 -21.70 28.39
C ASP A 258 1.53 -22.99 27.64
N LYS A 259 2.08 -22.87 26.42
CA LYS A 259 2.57 -24.01 25.61
C LYS A 259 4.03 -24.36 25.87
N ARG A 260 4.74 -23.50 26.61
CA ARG A 260 6.17 -23.62 26.81
C ARG A 260 6.40 -23.95 28.27
N ASP A 261 6.63 -25.22 28.54
CA ASP A 261 7.08 -25.61 29.86
C ASP A 261 8.40 -24.89 30.18
N PRO A 262 8.54 -24.34 31.40
CA PRO A 262 9.81 -23.81 31.83
C PRO A 262 10.86 -24.92 31.77
N LEU A 263 12.10 -24.55 31.40
CA LEU A 263 13.18 -25.53 31.36
C LEU A 263 13.34 -26.17 32.75
N PRO A 264 13.32 -27.51 32.84
CA PRO A 264 13.55 -28.21 34.10
C PRO A 264 14.91 -27.84 34.72
N ARG A 265 14.98 -27.83 36.06
CA ARG A 265 16.17 -27.38 36.80
C ARG A 265 17.41 -28.22 36.47
N ASP A 266 17.24 -29.52 36.31
CA ASP A 266 18.29 -30.45 35.88
C ASP A 266 18.82 -30.11 34.48
N VAL A 267 17.93 -29.78 33.53
CA VAL A 267 18.31 -29.33 32.19
C VAL A 267 19.13 -28.04 32.27
N ILE A 268 18.70 -27.06 33.08
CA ILE A 268 19.42 -25.79 33.28
C ILE A 268 20.82 -26.05 33.85
N LEU A 269 20.94 -26.91 34.87
CA LEU A 269 22.22 -27.25 35.49
C LEU A 269 23.17 -27.98 34.54
N ALA A 270 22.65 -28.93 33.76
CA ALA A 270 23.42 -29.64 32.74
C ALA A 270 23.90 -28.68 31.64
N MET A 271 23.04 -27.76 31.21
CA MET A 271 23.41 -26.75 30.23
C MET A 271 24.45 -25.77 30.78
N ARG A 272 24.33 -25.36 32.04
CA ARG A 272 25.34 -24.53 32.72
C ARG A 272 26.71 -25.21 32.75
N GLN A 273 26.77 -26.52 32.97
CA GLN A 273 28.02 -27.29 32.89
C GLN A 273 28.55 -27.36 31.45
N ARG A 274 27.69 -27.67 30.48
CA ARG A 274 28.05 -27.71 29.06
C ARG A 274 28.59 -26.36 28.56
N MET A 275 27.99 -25.26 28.99
CA MET A 275 28.40 -23.90 28.59
C MET A 275 29.72 -23.43 29.22
N LYS A 276 30.23 -24.13 30.25
CA LYS A 276 31.57 -23.90 30.83
C LYS A 276 32.66 -24.72 30.16
N SER A 277 32.29 -25.72 29.35
CA SER A 277 33.25 -26.56 28.61
C SER A 277 33.81 -25.84 27.38
N LYS A 278 34.73 -26.47 26.64
CA LYS A 278 35.31 -25.92 25.41
C LYS A 278 34.26 -25.89 24.28
N LEU A 279 33.48 -24.81 24.23
CA LEU A 279 32.55 -24.52 23.15
C LEU A 279 33.31 -24.07 21.90
N ARG A 280 32.76 -24.38 20.72
CA ARG A 280 33.23 -23.84 19.44
C ARG A 280 33.09 -22.30 19.39
N GLU A 281 32.04 -21.78 20.02
CA GLU A 281 31.79 -20.34 20.16
C GLU A 281 31.65 -19.97 21.65
N PRO A 282 32.70 -19.41 22.28
CA PRO A 282 32.68 -19.08 23.71
C PRO A 282 31.59 -18.07 24.09
N MET A 283 31.20 -17.19 23.16
CA MET A 283 30.16 -16.18 23.36
C MET A 283 28.79 -16.77 23.75
N LEU A 284 28.46 -17.97 23.27
CA LEU A 284 27.21 -18.64 23.61
C LEU A 284 27.10 -18.93 25.11
N GLY A 285 28.23 -19.25 25.75
CA GLY A 285 28.26 -19.50 27.19
C GLY A 285 28.04 -18.23 28.03
N ILE A 286 28.48 -17.08 27.52
CA ILE A 286 28.25 -15.77 28.15
C ILE A 286 26.78 -15.36 27.99
N ILE A 287 26.24 -15.47 26.76
CA ILE A 287 24.83 -15.16 26.48
C ILE A 287 23.90 -16.03 27.32
N TRP A 288 24.17 -17.33 27.43
CA TRP A 288 23.40 -18.23 28.28
C TRP A 288 23.41 -17.80 29.74
N ARG A 289 24.59 -17.41 30.27
CA ARG A 289 24.73 -16.98 31.67
C ARG A 289 23.95 -15.69 31.94
N LEU A 290 23.95 -14.76 31.00
CA LEU A 290 23.17 -13.52 31.09
C LEU A 290 21.66 -13.83 31.03
N LEU A 291 21.21 -14.66 30.08
CA LEU A 291 19.80 -15.10 29.99
C LEU A 291 19.31 -15.73 31.29
N GLU A 292 20.09 -16.65 31.83
CA GLU A 292 19.78 -17.36 33.08
C GLU A 292 19.81 -16.44 34.29
N GLY A 293 20.80 -15.53 34.37
CA GLY A 293 21.04 -14.71 35.56
C GLY A 293 20.17 -13.46 35.67
N THR A 294 19.71 -12.90 34.53
CA THR A 294 18.95 -11.63 34.51
C THR A 294 17.50 -11.79 34.10
N GLY A 295 17.13 -12.90 33.43
CA GLY A 295 15.80 -13.06 32.85
C GLY A 295 15.52 -12.12 31.67
N CYS A 296 16.52 -11.40 31.18
CA CYS A 296 16.39 -10.53 30.00
C CYS A 296 16.02 -11.36 28.75
N ARG A 297 15.38 -10.71 27.79
CA ARG A 297 15.12 -11.31 26.48
C ARG A 297 16.42 -11.42 25.70
N GLY A 298 16.53 -12.42 24.81
CA GLY A 298 17.71 -12.59 23.97
C GLY A 298 18.07 -11.34 23.14
N ALA A 299 17.06 -10.59 22.67
CA ALA A 299 17.29 -9.34 21.94
C ALA A 299 17.87 -8.23 22.81
N GLU A 300 17.52 -8.17 24.10
CA GLU A 300 18.05 -7.20 25.05
C GLU A 300 19.52 -7.50 25.35
N ILE A 301 19.87 -8.78 25.51
CA ILE A 301 21.26 -9.20 25.76
C ILE A 301 22.15 -8.95 24.54
N VAL A 302 21.65 -9.18 23.33
CA VAL A 302 22.40 -8.89 22.10
C VAL A 302 22.64 -7.38 21.92
N GLY A 303 21.72 -6.54 22.43
CA GLY A 303 21.86 -5.09 22.40
C GLY A 303 22.67 -4.49 23.56
N LEU A 304 23.03 -5.29 24.57
CA LEU A 304 23.69 -4.83 25.80
C LEU A 304 25.09 -4.31 25.50
N ARG A 305 25.34 -3.05 25.86
CA ARG A 305 26.64 -2.40 25.71
C ARG A 305 27.36 -2.35 27.05
N VAL A 306 28.68 -2.18 26.98
CA VAL A 306 29.52 -2.01 28.18
C VAL A 306 29.07 -0.79 29.00
N GLU A 307 28.65 0.29 28.33
CA GLU A 307 28.15 1.52 28.97
C GLU A 307 26.84 1.31 29.76
N ASP A 308 26.06 0.28 29.44
CA ASP A 308 24.82 -0.05 30.15
C ASP A 308 25.10 -0.77 31.49
N VAL A 309 26.33 -1.25 31.72
CA VAL A 309 26.71 -2.03 32.90
C VAL A 309 27.41 -1.16 33.93
N GLN A 310 26.67 -0.75 34.96
CA GLN A 310 27.22 -0.02 36.10
C GLN A 310 27.56 -0.97 37.23
N LEU A 311 28.86 -1.21 37.44
CA LEU A 311 29.36 -2.06 38.52
C LEU A 311 29.41 -1.34 39.88
N ASN A 312 29.31 -0.01 39.86
CA ASN A 312 29.33 0.84 41.04
C ASN A 312 27.90 1.29 41.32
N CYS A 313 27.19 0.53 42.15
CA CYS A 313 25.96 1.00 42.76
C CYS A 313 26.34 2.04 43.84
N LYS A 314 25.76 3.24 43.80
CA LYS A 314 25.74 4.12 44.98
C LYS A 314 24.70 3.64 45.97
#